data_AF-A0A7W8EK45-F1
#
_entry.id   AF-A0A7W8EK45-F1
#
_cell.length_a   1.000
_cell.length_b   1.000
_cell.length_c   1.000
_cell.angle_alpha   90.00
_cell.angle_beta   90.00
_cell.angle_gamma   90.00
#
_symmetry.space_group_name_H-M   'P 1'
#
loop_
_entity.id
_entity.type
_entity.pdbx_description
1 polymer ?
#
loop_
_entity_poly.entity_id
_entity_poly.type
_entity_poly.pdbx_seq_one_letter_code
_entity_poly.pdbx_strand_id
1 'polypeptide(L)'
;MTGFEIASESVGRGGTYVSGHGADYDASVMRLQQRGTGARTFGGEGLFATIVGTYNECLQVSLETLTGIGGEIAETGEGLRTVSWNTRVAESASVESFETPTWA
;
A
#
# COMPACT_ATOMS: atom_id res chain seq x y z
N MET A 1 18.43 18.84 17.64
CA MET A 1 17.65 17.71 17.12
C MET A 1 16.98 17.00 18.27
N THR A 2 15.64 16.98 18.31
CA THR A 2 14.88 16.39 19.42
C THR A 2 14.57 14.91 19.15
N GLY A 3 14.25 14.13 20.17
CA GLY A 3 13.81 12.74 19.97
C GLY A 3 12.51 12.62 19.16
N PHE A 4 11.68 13.67 19.19
CA PHE A 4 10.44 13.76 18.41
C PHE A 4 10.72 13.97 16.90
N GLU A 5 11.66 14.86 16.57
CA GLU A 5 12.11 15.13 15.20
C GLU A 5 12.64 13.84 14.53
N ILE A 6 13.46 13.06 15.25
CA ILE A 6 13.97 11.77 14.79
C ILE A 6 12.84 10.78 14.52
N ALA A 7 11.83 10.73 15.40
CA ALA A 7 10.68 9.85 15.24
C ALA A 7 9.82 10.27 14.01
N SER A 8 9.57 11.57 13.83
CA SER A 8 8.83 12.12 12.69
C SER A 8 9.50 11.82 11.35
N GLU A 9 10.83 11.97 11.28
CA GLU A 9 11.60 11.59 10.09
C GLU A 9 11.59 10.08 9.85
N SER A 10 11.67 9.28 10.91
CA SER A 10 11.57 7.83 10.81
C SER A 10 10.21 7.41 10.24
N VAL A 11 9.12 8.07 10.64
CA VAL A 11 7.77 7.82 10.12
C VAL A 11 7.68 8.16 8.64
N GLY A 12 8.20 9.31 8.20
CA GLY A 12 8.20 9.70 6.78
C GLY A 12 9.03 8.75 5.90
N ARG A 13 10.18 8.28 6.40
CA ARG A 13 10.99 7.24 5.73
C ARG A 13 10.26 5.90 5.68
N GLY A 14 9.59 5.52 6.77
CA GLY A 14 8.75 4.33 6.84
C GLY A 14 7.64 4.37 5.78
N GLY A 15 6.93 5.49 5.65
CA GLY A 15 5.92 5.67 4.61
C GLY A 15 6.47 5.50 3.20
N THR A 16 7.63 6.11 2.91
CA THR A 16 8.29 5.96 1.60
C THR A 16 8.71 4.52 1.32
N TYR A 17 9.24 3.82 2.33
CA TYR A 17 9.59 2.41 2.23
C TYR A 17 8.37 1.52 1.95
N VAL A 18 7.28 1.73 2.70
CA VAL A 18 6.03 0.98 2.54
C VAL A 18 5.43 1.22 1.16
N SER A 19 5.36 2.47 0.68
CA SER A 19 4.87 2.76 -0.68
C SER A 19 5.71 2.11 -1.76
N GLY A 20 7.04 2.12 -1.62
CA GLY A 20 7.94 1.44 -2.55
C GLY A 20 7.69 -0.07 -2.60
N HIS A 21 7.56 -0.70 -1.42
CA HIS A 21 7.26 -2.12 -1.33
C HIS A 21 5.86 -2.48 -1.84
N GLY A 22 4.88 -1.59 -1.64
CA GLY A 22 3.54 -1.71 -2.20
C GLY A 22 3.56 -1.74 -3.73
N ALA A 23 4.36 -0.89 -4.38
CA ALA A 23 4.50 -0.91 -5.83
C ALA A 23 5.11 -2.23 -6.35
N ASP A 24 6.11 -2.78 -5.66
CA ASP A 24 6.70 -4.09 -6.00
C ASP A 24 5.69 -5.24 -5.80
N TYR A 25 4.89 -5.15 -4.73
CA TYR A 25 3.81 -6.08 -4.43
C TYR A 25 2.74 -6.06 -5.52
N ASP A 26 2.23 -4.89 -5.89
CA ASP A 26 1.23 -4.72 -6.95
C ASP A 26 1.74 -5.23 -8.30
N ALA A 27 3.00 -4.95 -8.63
CA ALA A 27 3.63 -5.48 -9.83
C ALA A 27 3.70 -7.02 -9.81
N SER A 28 3.86 -7.63 -8.64
CA SER A 28 3.86 -9.08 -8.47
C SER A 28 2.44 -9.67 -8.60
N VAL A 29 1.43 -9.02 -8.02
CA VAL A 29 0.02 -9.40 -8.15
C VAL A 29 -0.43 -9.30 -9.61
N MET A 30 -0.07 -8.24 -10.33
CA MET A 30 -0.40 -8.07 -11.74
C MET A 30 0.15 -9.21 -12.61
N ARG A 31 1.38 -9.68 -12.35
CA ARG A 31 1.95 -10.85 -13.04
C ARG A 31 1.17 -12.13 -12.75
N LEU A 32 0.72 -12.32 -11.51
CA LEU A 32 -0.12 -13.46 -11.15
C LEU A 32 -1.48 -13.41 -11.85
N GLN A 33 -2.10 -12.23 -11.94
CA GLN A 33 -3.35 -12.02 -12.67
C GLN A 33 -3.18 -12.38 -14.14
N GLN A 34 -2.15 -11.86 -14.83
CA GLN A 34 -1.87 -12.16 -16.24
C GLN A 34 -1.67 -13.66 -16.50
N ARG A 35 -1.01 -14.37 -15.57
CA ARG A 35 -0.86 -15.83 -15.64
C ARG A 35 -2.18 -16.56 -15.38
N GLY A 36 -2.99 -16.05 -14.45
CA GLY A 36 -4.25 -16.63 -14.02
C GLY A 36 -5.38 -16.51 -15.04
N THR A 37 -5.39 -15.41 -15.81
CA THR A 37 -6.37 -15.08 -16.85
C THR A 37 -5.96 -15.59 -18.24
N GLY A 38 -4.72 -16.02 -18.43
CA GLY A 38 -4.26 -16.68 -19.65
C GLY A 38 -5.10 -17.93 -19.94
N ALA A 39 -5.64 -18.04 -21.15
CA ALA A 39 -6.53 -19.10 -21.61
C ALA A 39 -6.00 -20.49 -21.19
N ARG A 40 -6.74 -21.16 -20.31
CA ARG A 40 -6.31 -22.46 -19.80
C ARG A 40 -6.68 -23.55 -20.78
N THR A 41 -5.66 -24.15 -21.37
CA THR A 41 -5.73 -25.25 -22.34
C THR A 41 -6.39 -26.53 -21.83
N PHE A 42 -6.66 -26.63 -20.52
CA PHE A 42 -7.36 -27.77 -19.90
C PHE A 42 -8.87 -27.57 -19.74
N GLY A 43 -9.40 -26.37 -20.06
CA GLY A 43 -10.82 -26.03 -19.95
C GLY A 43 -11.61 -26.45 -21.19
N GLY A 44 -11.68 -27.74 -21.47
CA GLY A 44 -12.75 -28.31 -22.30
C GLY A 44 -13.89 -28.80 -21.42
N GLU A 45 -15.09 -29.01 -22.00
CA GLU A 45 -16.23 -29.68 -21.33
C GLU A 45 -15.98 -31.18 -21.09
N GLY A 46 -14.86 -31.50 -20.45
CA GLY A 46 -14.44 -32.86 -20.14
C GLY A 46 -14.50 -33.18 -18.66
N LEU A 47 -14.06 -34.39 -18.30
CA LEU A 47 -14.04 -34.95 -16.95
C LEU A 47 -13.44 -34.01 -15.87
N PHE A 48 -12.54 -33.10 -16.24
CA PHE A 48 -11.87 -32.18 -15.33
C PHE A 48 -12.55 -30.81 -15.19
N ALA A 49 -13.64 -30.55 -15.89
CA ALA A 49 -14.31 -29.25 -15.90
C ALA A 49 -14.68 -28.76 -14.49
N THR A 50 -15.21 -29.64 -13.63
CA THR A 50 -15.56 -29.30 -12.24
C THR A 50 -14.33 -28.92 -11.41
N ILE A 51 -13.22 -29.67 -11.52
CA ILE A 51 -11.99 -29.40 -10.78
C ILE A 51 -11.36 -28.08 -11.26
N VAL A 52 -11.37 -27.84 -12.57
CA VAL A 52 -10.90 -26.59 -13.16
C VAL A 52 -11.78 -25.42 -12.71
N GLY A 53 -13.09 -25.60 -12.62
CA GLY A 53 -14.04 -24.61 -12.11
C GLY A 53 -13.74 -24.21 -10.67
N THR A 54 -13.65 -25.18 -9.75
CA THR A 54 -13.30 -24.91 -8.35
C THR A 54 -11.94 -24.23 -8.22
N TYR A 55 -10.94 -24.66 -8.99
CA TYR A 55 -9.65 -23.97 -8.98
C TYR A 55 -9.78 -22.52 -9.47
N ASN A 56 -10.58 -22.25 -10.49
CA ASN A 56 -10.78 -20.89 -11.02
C ASN A 56 -11.39 -19.97 -9.97
N GLU A 57 -12.42 -20.45 -9.26
CA GLU A 57 -13.04 -19.70 -8.17
C GLU A 57 -12.04 -19.39 -7.06
N CYS A 58 -11.27 -20.39 -6.61
CA CYS A 58 -10.23 -20.19 -5.60
C CYS A 58 -9.17 -19.19 -6.06
N LEU A 59 -8.74 -19.26 -7.33
CA LEU A 59 -7.77 -18.33 -7.88
C LEU A 59 -8.35 -16.91 -7.93
N GLN A 60 -9.59 -16.75 -8.37
CA GLN A 60 -10.24 -15.44 -8.46
C GLN A 60 -10.35 -14.78 -7.08
N VAL A 61 -10.84 -15.51 -6.08
CA VAL A 61 -10.93 -15.02 -4.69
C VAL A 61 -9.55 -14.65 -4.15
N SER A 62 -8.53 -15.46 -4.45
CA SER A 62 -7.15 -15.19 -4.02
C SER A 62 -6.61 -13.92 -4.66
N LEU A 63 -6.80 -13.73 -5.98
CA LEU A 63 -6.32 -12.55 -6.70
C LEU A 63 -7.03 -11.27 -6.27
N GLU A 64 -8.33 -11.34 -6.00
CA GLU A 64 -9.10 -10.22 -5.45
C GLU A 64 -8.58 -9.83 -4.07
N THR A 65 -8.40 -10.81 -3.18
CA THR A 65 -7.85 -10.58 -1.84
C THR A 65 -6.46 -9.96 -1.88
N LEU A 66 -5.56 -10.49 -2.72
CA LEU A 66 -4.21 -9.95 -2.88
C LEU A 66 -4.24 -8.52 -3.42
N THR A 67 -5.14 -8.22 -4.36
CA THR A 67 -5.30 -6.85 -4.88
C THR A 67 -5.75 -5.90 -3.77
N GLY A 68 -6.68 -6.32 -2.92
CA GLY A 68 -7.11 -5.52 -1.76
C GLY A 68 -5.96 -5.24 -0.78
N ILE A 69 -5.14 -6.25 -0.47
CA ILE A 69 -3.95 -6.08 0.39
C ILE A 69 -2.97 -5.05 -0.21
N GLY A 70 -2.78 -5.06 -1.54
CA GLY A 70 -1.97 -4.04 -2.22
C GLY A 70 -2.45 -2.62 -1.97
N GLY A 71 -3.78 -2.42 -2.05
CA GLY A 71 -4.43 -1.15 -1.71
C GLY A 71 -4.15 -0.71 -0.27
N GLU A 72 -4.32 -1.60 0.70
CA GLU A 72 -4.04 -1.31 2.12
C GLU A 72 -2.57 -0.94 2.38
N ILE A 73 -1.62 -1.57 1.67
CA ILE A 73 -0.19 -1.23 1.76
C ILE A 73 0.03 0.18 1.20
N ALA A 74 -0.56 0.51 0.05
CA ALA A 74 -0.44 1.83 -0.56
C ALA A 74 -1.00 2.93 0.35
N GLU A 75 -2.20 2.72 0.90
CA GLU A 75 -2.85 3.64 1.85
C GLU A 75 -2.03 3.80 3.13
N THR A 76 -1.45 2.72 3.65
CA THR A 76 -0.55 2.79 4.82
C THR A 76 0.67 3.66 4.52
N GLY A 77 1.30 3.47 3.37
CA GLY A 77 2.46 4.27 2.96
C GLY A 77 2.13 5.76 2.84
N GLU A 78 1.01 6.09 2.22
CA GLU A 78 0.53 7.47 2.07
C GLU A 78 0.13 8.09 3.42
N GLY A 79 -0.56 7.33 4.28
CA GLY A 79 -0.94 7.78 5.61
C GLY A 79 0.27 8.15 6.46
N LEU A 80 1.33 7.34 6.46
CA LEU A 80 2.58 7.64 7.17
C LEU A 80 3.28 8.90 6.63
N ARG A 81 3.28 9.10 5.31
CA ARG A 81 3.83 10.32 4.69
C ARG A 81 3.01 11.56 5.05
N THR A 82 1.69 11.44 5.05
CA THR A 82 0.76 12.50 5.45
C THR A 82 0.98 12.90 6.91
N VAL A 83 1.11 11.94 7.82
CA VAL A 83 1.42 12.21 9.24
C VAL A 83 2.75 12.95 9.36
N SER A 84 3.81 12.47 8.70
CA SER A 84 5.12 13.14 8.74
C SER A 84 5.07 14.58 8.22
N TRP A 85 4.34 14.82 7.12
CA TRP A 85 4.13 16.16 6.59
C TRP A 85 3.38 17.07 7.57
N ASN A 86 2.25 16.61 8.10
CA ASN A 86 1.43 17.37 9.02
C ASN A 86 2.20 17.73 10.30
N THR A 87 3.03 16.82 10.81
CA THR A 87 3.91 17.09 11.94
C THR A 87 4.89 18.22 11.63
N ARG A 88 5.56 18.20 10.48
CA ARG A 88 6.51 19.27 10.08
C ARG A 88 5.83 20.63 9.93
N VAL A 89 4.64 20.65 9.35
CA VAL A 89 3.84 21.88 9.21
C VAL A 89 3.46 22.44 10.59
N ALA A 90 3.00 21.57 11.49
CA ALA A 90 2.63 21.97 12.85
C ALA A 90 3.83 22.51 13.64
N GLU A 91 5.01 21.88 13.51
CA GLU A 91 6.25 22.37 14.12
C GLU A 91 6.62 23.75 13.60
N SER A 92 6.58 23.94 12.27
CA SER A 92 6.92 25.22 11.64
C SER A 92 6.01 26.35 12.12
N ALA A 93 4.69 26.11 12.16
CA ALA A 93 3.71 27.06 12.66
C ALA A 93 3.89 27.37 14.16
N SER A 94 4.32 26.38 14.95
CA SER A 94 4.59 26.59 16.38
C SER A 94 5.81 27.50 16.58
N VAL A 95 6.90 27.29 15.83
CA VAL A 95 8.08 28.16 15.86
C VAL A 95 7.73 29.60 15.47
N GLU A 96 6.99 29.79 14.37
CA GLU A 96 6.55 31.13 13.93
C GLU A 96 5.73 31.86 15.00
N SER A 97 4.84 31.14 15.72
CA SER A 97 4.06 31.71 16.82
C SER A 97 4.90 32.14 18.02
N PHE A 98 6.05 31.49 18.27
CA PHE A 98 6.97 31.89 19.33
C PHE A 98 7.84 33.09 18.93
N GLU A 99 8.19 33.20 17.65
CA GLU A 99 9.00 34.31 17.12
C GLU A 99 8.19 35.59 16.89
N THR A 100 6.89 35.47 16.60
CA THR A 100 5.96 36.59 16.43
C THR A 100 4.71 36.41 17.30
N PRO A 101 4.78 36.75 18.60
CA PRO A 101 3.62 36.67 19.47
C PRO A 101 2.55 37.63 18.97
N THR A 102 1.39 37.11 18.56
CA THR A 102 0.25 37.91 18.07
C THR A 102 -0.52 38.62 19.19
N TRP A 103 -0.02 38.57 20.43
CA TRP A 103 -0.65 39.11 21.63
C TRP A 103 0.20 40.17 22.37
N ALA A 104 1.14 40.82 21.68
CA ALA A 104 1.86 41.99 22.20
C ALA A 104 1.16 43.31 21.84
#